data_AF-A0AAW5SY71-F1
#
_entry.id   AF-A0AAW5SY71-F1
#
_cell.length_a   1.000
_cell.length_b   1.000
_cell.length_c   1.000
_cell.angle_alpha   90.00
_cell.angle_beta   90.00
_cell.angle_gamma   90.00
#
_symmetry.space_group_name_H-M   'P 1'
#
loop_
_entity.id
_entity.type
_entity.pdbx_description
1 polymer ?
#
loop_
_entity_poly.entity_id
_entity_poly.type
_entity_poly.pdbx_seq_one_letter_code
_entity_poly.pdbx_strand_id
1 'polypeptide(L)'
;MTDPCPAADAREKVDEDDHDLLTFGEAGERLRIEIAMAAATLEGLRQTASPTDLEKAGARLDALRAAAKRNSAQPINDANFEKFFGYPGKAKRNLPGPPPAP
;
A
#
# COMPACT_ATOMS: atom_id res chain seq x y z
N MET A 1 -1.20 48.71 18.70
CA MET A 1 -1.95 48.16 17.56
C MET A 1 -1.06 47.10 16.94
N THR A 2 -1.50 45.84 17.08
CA THR A 2 -1.11 44.55 16.45
C THR A 2 -0.38 44.71 15.11
N ASP A 3 0.62 43.92 14.70
CA ASP A 3 0.72 42.45 14.66
C ASP A 3 2.18 42.05 14.23
N PRO A 4 2.71 40.86 14.59
CA PRO A 4 4.09 40.45 14.32
C PRO A 4 4.32 39.95 12.88
N CYS A 5 5.42 40.38 12.24
CA CYS A 5 5.86 39.76 10.98
C CYS A 5 6.55 38.42 11.31
N PRO A 6 6.11 37.31 10.71
CA PRO A 6 6.35 35.97 11.23
C PRO A 6 7.82 35.61 11.06
N ALA A 7 8.36 34.94 12.09
CA ALA A 7 9.48 34.03 11.90
C ALA A 7 9.06 33.09 10.77
N ALA A 8 9.63 33.30 9.57
CA ALA A 8 9.46 32.38 8.48
C ALA A 8 10.05 31.07 8.97
N ASP A 9 9.17 30.16 9.37
CA ASP A 9 9.45 28.78 9.73
C ASP A 9 10.59 28.30 8.85
N ALA A 10 11.75 28.12 9.46
CA ALA A 10 12.77 27.25 8.94
C ALA A 10 12.17 25.84 8.96
N ARG A 11 11.28 25.56 8.01
CA ARG A 11 10.98 24.20 7.59
C ARG A 11 12.27 23.72 6.96
N GLU A 12 13.16 23.26 7.84
CA GLU A 12 14.26 22.38 7.51
C GLU A 12 13.66 21.33 6.60
N LYS A 13 13.97 21.43 5.30
CA LYS A 13 13.64 20.38 4.33
C LYS A 13 14.47 19.20 4.79
N VAL A 14 13.86 18.37 5.63
CA VAL A 14 14.36 17.02 5.92
C VAL A 14 14.64 16.44 4.55
N ASP A 15 15.90 16.07 4.32
CA ASP A 15 16.40 15.46 3.10
C ASP A 15 15.36 14.44 2.65
N GLU A 16 14.62 14.83 1.62
CA GLU A 16 13.39 14.19 1.19
C GLU A 16 13.88 13.01 0.37
N ASP A 17 14.32 11.96 1.08
CA ASP A 17 14.74 10.68 0.52
C ASP A 17 13.74 10.34 -0.58
N ASP A 18 14.16 10.43 -1.85
CA ASP A 18 13.31 10.27 -3.01
C ASP A 18 12.58 8.92 -2.89
N HIS A 19 11.34 8.97 -2.39
CA HIS A 19 10.55 7.79 -2.19
C HIS A 19 9.95 7.42 -3.54
N ASP A 20 10.67 6.60 -4.30
CA ASP A 20 10.16 5.99 -5.51
C ASP A 20 8.79 5.36 -5.22
N LEU A 21 7.74 5.97 -5.78
CA LEU A 21 6.38 5.48 -5.62
C LEU A 21 6.26 4.15 -6.35
N LEU A 22 6.14 3.07 -5.58
CA LEU A 22 5.97 1.74 -6.13
C LEU A 22 4.61 1.60 -6.82
N THR A 23 4.59 0.93 -7.97
CA THR A 23 3.33 0.47 -8.57
C THR A 23 2.69 -0.62 -7.70
N PHE A 24 1.38 -0.85 -7.87
CA PHE A 24 0.68 -1.95 -7.17
C PHE A 24 1.32 -3.33 -7.40
N GLY A 25 1.93 -3.54 -8.57
CA GLY A 25 2.65 -4.78 -8.88
C GLY A 25 3.93 -4.91 -8.04
N GLU A 26 4.74 -3.86 -8.01
CA GLU A 26 6.00 -3.83 -7.24
C GLU A 26 5.76 -3.87 -5.74
N ALA A 27 4.77 -3.11 -5.24
CA ALA A 27 4.33 -3.18 -3.85
C ALA A 27 3.82 -4.58 -3.49
N GLY A 28 3.11 -5.24 -4.42
CA GLY A 28 2.62 -6.60 -4.24
C GLY A 28 3.72 -7.65 -4.15
N GLU A 29 4.77 -7.54 -4.97
CA GLU A 29 5.94 -8.42 -4.89
C GLU A 29 6.67 -8.26 -3.55
N ARG A 30 6.93 -7.01 -3.15
CA ARG A 30 7.58 -6.73 -1.86
C ARG A 30 6.76 -7.24 -0.68
N LEU A 31 5.44 -7.05 -0.72
CA LEU A 31 4.53 -7.60 0.30
C LEU A 31 4.60 -9.12 0.37
N ARG A 32 4.71 -9.82 -0.77
CA ARG A 32 4.84 -11.30 -0.78
C ARG A 32 6.13 -11.76 -0.10
N ILE A 33 7.26 -11.13 -0.41
CA ILE A 33 8.55 -11.44 0.20
C ILE A 33 8.50 -11.18 1.72
N GLU A 34 7.99 -10.02 2.12
CA GLU A 34 7.91 -9.64 3.54
C GLU A 34 6.98 -10.58 4.33
N ILE A 35 5.86 -11.01 3.75
CA ILE A 35 4.97 -12.02 4.37
C ILE A 35 5.71 -13.34 4.58
N ALA A 36 6.49 -13.79 3.59
CA ALA A 36 7.24 -15.05 3.70
C ALA A 36 8.30 -14.96 4.81
N MET A 37 9.02 -13.84 4.89
CA MET A 37 9.99 -13.59 5.96
C MET A 37 9.33 -13.55 7.33
N ALA A 38 8.23 -12.79 7.48
CA ALA A 38 7.50 -12.68 8.74
C ALA A 38 6.93 -14.03 9.21
N ALA A 39 6.45 -14.87 8.28
CA ALA A 39 5.99 -16.21 8.59
C ALA A 39 7.15 -17.10 9.08
N ALA A 40 8.30 -17.08 8.40
CA ALA A 40 9.49 -17.82 8.82
C ALA A 40 9.98 -17.36 10.21
N THR A 41 9.96 -16.06 10.48
CA THR A 41 10.29 -15.52 11.80
C THR A 41 9.33 -16.03 12.87
N LEU A 42 8.02 -16.03 12.62
CA LEU A 42 7.03 -16.55 13.56
C LEU A 42 7.30 -18.04 13.88
N GLU A 43 7.59 -18.86 12.87
CA GLU A 43 7.92 -20.28 13.08
C GLU A 43 9.19 -20.46 13.91
N GLY A 44 10.23 -19.65 13.67
CA GLY A 44 11.46 -19.69 14.48
C GLY A 44 11.23 -19.28 15.94
N LEU A 45 10.35 -18.30 16.17
CA LEU A 45 10.03 -17.83 17.51
C LEU A 45 9.19 -18.84 18.31
N ARG A 46 8.37 -19.68 17.66
CA ARG A 46 7.46 -20.63 18.35
C ARG A 46 8.15 -21.57 19.33
N GLN A 47 9.43 -21.84 19.14
CA GLN A 47 10.18 -22.81 19.95
C GLN A 47 10.97 -22.17 21.09
N THR A 48 11.21 -20.86 21.04
CA THR A 48 12.24 -20.20 21.88
C THR A 48 11.80 -18.88 22.49
N ALA A 49 10.75 -18.24 21.97
CA ALA A 49 10.38 -16.89 22.32
C ALA A 49 9.29 -16.83 23.39
N SER A 50 9.15 -15.64 23.99
CA SER A 50 8.08 -15.38 24.95
C SER A 50 6.71 -15.34 24.26
N PRO A 51 5.60 -15.60 24.98
CA PRO A 51 4.25 -15.47 24.43
C PRO A 51 3.99 -14.09 23.81
N THR A 52 4.52 -13.02 24.40
CA THR A 52 4.37 -11.65 23.90
C THR A 52 5.09 -11.43 22.56
N ASP A 53 6.24 -12.08 22.34
CA ASP A 53 6.95 -11.98 21.07
C ASP A 53 6.21 -12.73 19.96
N LEU A 54 5.57 -13.85 20.30
CA LEU A 54 4.71 -14.60 19.38
C LEU A 54 3.47 -13.79 18.99
N GLU A 55 2.83 -13.12 19.94
CA GLU A 55 1.68 -12.25 19.67
C GLU A 55 2.06 -11.09 18.75
N LYS A 56 3.18 -10.42 19.02
CA LYS A 56 3.68 -9.31 18.17
C LYS A 56 4.01 -9.77 16.76
N ALA A 57 4.72 -10.90 16.62
CA ALA A 57 5.06 -11.45 15.31
C ALA A 57 3.79 -11.89 14.55
N GLY A 58 2.81 -12.47 15.24
CA GLY A 58 1.52 -12.85 14.66
C GLY A 58 0.74 -11.63 14.15
N ALA A 59 0.61 -10.58 15.00
CA ALA A 59 -0.06 -9.35 14.63
C ALA A 59 0.60 -8.66 13.41
N ARG A 60 1.93 -8.69 13.32
CA ARG A 60 2.66 -8.18 12.15
C ARG A 60 2.34 -8.97 10.89
N LEU A 61 2.36 -10.30 10.97
CA LEU A 61 2.02 -11.17 9.83
C LEU A 61 0.57 -10.93 9.35
N ASP A 62 -0.37 -10.79 10.28
CA ASP A 62 -1.77 -10.51 9.95
C ASP A 62 -1.94 -9.13 9.29
N ALA A 63 -1.25 -8.11 9.78
CA ALA A 63 -1.26 -6.78 9.18
C ALA A 63 -0.72 -6.80 7.74
N LEU A 64 0.37 -7.53 7.49
CA LEU A 64 0.95 -7.70 6.16
C LEU A 64 0.01 -8.45 5.21
N ARG A 65 -0.63 -9.53 5.67
CA ARG A 65 -1.64 -10.27 4.89
C ARG A 65 -2.84 -9.39 4.54
N ALA A 66 -3.31 -8.57 5.50
CA ALA A 66 -4.37 -7.61 5.25
C ALA A 66 -3.95 -6.54 4.22
N ALA A 67 -2.70 -6.07 4.26
CA ALA A 67 -2.14 -5.16 3.26
C ALA A 67 -2.08 -5.80 1.87
N ALA A 68 -1.60 -7.04 1.76
CA ALA A 68 -1.58 -7.79 0.50
C ALA A 68 -2.99 -7.95 -0.08
N LYS A 69 -3.99 -8.27 0.75
CA LYS A 69 -5.39 -8.34 0.32
C LYS A 69 -5.89 -7.01 -0.25
N ARG A 70 -5.58 -5.89 0.39
CA ARG A 70 -5.95 -4.55 -0.11
C ARG A 70 -5.21 -4.22 -1.42
N ASN A 71 -3.94 -4.57 -1.52
CA ASN A 71 -3.13 -4.41 -2.73
C ASN A 71 -3.68 -5.23 -3.91
N SER A 72 -4.19 -6.45 -3.65
CA SER A 72 -4.80 -7.30 -4.69
C SER A 72 -6.24 -6.94 -5.04
N ALA A 73 -6.97 -6.30 -4.12
CA ALA A 73 -8.40 -6.03 -4.27
C ALA A 73 -8.74 -4.77 -5.10
N GLN A 74 -7.73 -4.10 -5.67
CA GLN A 74 -7.92 -2.89 -6.49
C GLN A 74 -7.47 -3.07 -7.96
N PRO A 75 -7.98 -4.04 -8.74
CA PRO A 75 -8.05 -3.82 -10.18
C PRO A 75 -8.84 -2.53 -10.44
N ILE A 76 -8.41 -1.73 -11.43
CA ILE A 76 -9.19 -0.59 -11.88
C ILE A 76 -10.58 -1.11 -12.29
N ASN A 77 -11.61 -0.65 -11.60
CA ASN A 77 -13.01 -0.94 -11.80
C ASN A 77 -13.76 0.38 -11.92
N ASP A 78 -15.00 0.36 -12.41
CA ASP A 78 -15.75 1.60 -12.66
C ASP A 78 -15.95 2.44 -11.39
N ALA A 79 -15.99 1.81 -10.22
CA ALA A 79 -16.18 2.49 -8.93
C ALA A 79 -14.91 3.19 -8.41
N ASN A 80 -13.71 2.76 -8.82
CA ASN A 80 -12.45 3.42 -8.47
C ASN A 80 -11.83 4.20 -9.64
N PHE A 81 -12.35 4.05 -10.87
CA PHE A 81 -11.84 4.69 -12.07
C PHE A 81 -11.75 6.21 -11.94
N GLU A 82 -12.86 6.86 -11.56
CA GLU A 82 -12.90 8.32 -11.42
C GLU A 82 -11.97 8.81 -10.31
N LYS A 83 -11.84 8.05 -9.22
CA LYS A 83 -10.90 8.37 -8.14
C LYS A 83 -9.44 8.23 -8.57
N PHE A 84 -9.13 7.29 -9.47
CA PHE A 84 -7.77 7.07 -9.98
C PHE A 84 -7.38 8.03 -11.10
N PHE A 85 -8.30 8.40 -11.99
CA PHE A 85 -7.99 9.20 -13.17
C PHE A 85 -8.47 10.66 -13.08
N GLY A 86 -9.31 11.00 -12.11
CA GLY A 86 -9.79 12.38 -11.90
C GLY A 86 -10.84 12.84 -12.91
N TYR A 87 -11.40 11.92 -13.71
CA TYR A 87 -12.50 12.19 -14.64
C TYR A 87 -13.45 10.98 -14.74
N PRO A 88 -14.74 11.20 -15.04
CA PRO A 88 -15.71 10.12 -15.14
C PRO A 88 -15.36 9.20 -16.31
N GLY A 89 -15.29 7.89 -16.05
CA GLY A 89 -15.00 6.88 -17.06
C GLY A 89 -15.12 5.46 -16.53
N LYS A 90 -15.01 4.49 -17.44
CA LYS A 90 -15.10 3.05 -17.12
C LYS A 90 -13.82 2.34 -17.48
N ALA A 91 -13.44 1.35 -16.69
CA ALA A 91 -12.23 0.57 -16.96
C ALA A 91 -12.37 -0.12 -18.33
N LYS A 92 -11.32 -0.10 -19.17
CA LYS A 92 -11.35 -0.67 -20.54
C LYS A 92 -11.81 -2.14 -20.58
N ARG A 93 -11.63 -2.90 -19.48
CA ARG A 93 -12.11 -4.29 -19.33
C ARG A 93 -13.62 -4.44 -19.14
N ASN A 94 -14.32 -3.38 -18.74
CA ASN A 94 -15.77 -3.34 -18.54
C ASN A 94 -16.53 -2.75 -19.72
N LEU A 95 -15.82 -2.27 -20.74
CA LEU A 95 -16.45 -1.78 -21.96
C LEU A 95 -16.93 -2.97 -22.80
N PRO A 96 -18.16 -2.93 -23.35
CA PRO A 96 -18.57 -3.90 -24.34
C PRO A 96 -17.56 -3.89 -25.49
N GLY A 97 -17.15 -5.07 -25.94
CA GLY A 97 -16.24 -5.23 -27.07
C GLY A 97 -16.79 -4.54 -28.33
N PRO A 98 -15.92 -4.18 -29.28
CA PRO A 98 -16.38 -3.60 -30.54
C PRO A 98 -17.39 -4.56 -31.20
N PRO A 99 -18.45 -4.03 -31.84
CA PRO A 99 -19.38 -4.88 -32.58
C PRO A 99 -18.61 -5.68 -33.65
N PRO A 100 -18.99 -6.94 -33.91
CA PRO A 100 -18.34 -7.74 -34.95
C PRO A 100 -18.41 -6.99 -36.29
N ALA A 101 -17.30 -6.96 -37.01
CA ALA A 101 -17.21 -6.35 -38.33
C ALA A 101 -18.18 -7.05 -39.31
N PRO A 102 -18.76 -6.32 -40.28
CA PRO A 102 -19.71 -6.85 -41.25
C PRO A 102 -19.11 -7.91 -42.19
#